data_AF-A0A2V7WYD4-F1
#
_entry.id   AF-A0A2V7WYD4-F1
#
_cell.length_a   1.000
_cell.length_b   1.000
_cell.length_c   1.000
_cell.angle_alpha   90.00
_cell.angle_beta   90.00
_cell.angle_gamma   90.00
#
_symmetry.space_group_name_H-M   'P 1'
#
loop_
_entity.id
_entity.type
_entity.pdbx_description
1 polymer ?
#
loop_
_entity_poly.entity_id
_entity_poly.type
_entity_poly.pdbx_seq_one_letter_code
_entity_poly.pdbx_strand_id
1 'polypeptide(L)' 'MSIAEKFASMEYGPAPEDPKEAVTWLDCHNRRFGLFIDGGWREPAKPEYFDTFDRRDACHGGARN' A
#
# COMPACT_ATOMS: atom_id res chain seq x y z
N MET A 1 -22.85 -11.65 -17.87
CA MET A 1 -23.14 -11.85 -16.44
C MET A 1 -24.06 -10.76 -15.95
N SER A 2 -25.19 -11.16 -15.40
CA SER A 2 -26.14 -10.32 -14.68
C SER A 2 -25.59 -9.89 -13.32
N ILE A 3 -26.18 -8.84 -12.73
CA ILE A 3 -25.82 -8.35 -11.38
C ILE A 3 -26.09 -9.44 -10.33
N ALA A 4 -27.19 -10.19 -10.45
CA ALA A 4 -27.55 -11.27 -9.53
C ALA A 4 -26.48 -12.39 -9.49
N GLU A 5 -25.91 -12.75 -10.64
CA GLU A 5 -24.83 -13.74 -10.72
C GLU A 5 -23.55 -13.26 -10.01
N LYS A 6 -23.22 -11.96 -10.08
CA LYS A 6 -22.07 -11.39 -9.36
C LYS A 6 -22.25 -11.41 -7.83
N PHE A 7 -23.47 -11.17 -7.35
CA PHE A 7 -23.77 -11.27 -5.91
C PHE A 7 -23.74 -12.72 -5.41
N ALA A 8 -24.10 -13.68 -6.26
CA ALA A 8 -24.06 -15.10 -5.92
C ALA A 8 -22.64 -15.69 -5.94
N SER A 9 -21.81 -15.31 -6.92
CA SER A 9 -20.42 -15.79 -7.01
C SER A 9 -19.48 -15.13 -6.00
N MET A 10 -19.86 -13.96 -5.46
CA MET A 10 -18.99 -13.08 -4.67
C MET A 10 -17.63 -12.86 -5.36
N GLU A 11 -17.63 -12.86 -6.69
CA GLU A 11 -16.41 -12.77 -7.46
C GLU A 11 -15.79 -11.39 -7.25
N TYR A 12 -14.60 -11.38 -6.65
CA TYR A 12 -13.87 -10.14 -6.41
C TYR A 12 -13.34 -9.64 -7.75
N GLY A 13 -14.03 -8.64 -8.30
CA GLY A 13 -13.53 -7.92 -9.46
C GLY A 13 -12.29 -7.10 -9.08
N PRO A 14 -11.37 -6.86 -10.03
CA PRO A 14 -10.32 -5.86 -9.81
C PRO A 14 -10.97 -4.55 -9.39
N ALA A 15 -10.41 -3.93 -8.35
CA ALA A 15 -10.90 -2.67 -7.82
C ALA A 15 -11.01 -1.66 -8.99
N PRO A 16 -12.21 -1.16 -9.31
CA PRO A 16 -12.40 -0.26 -10.45
C PRO A 16 -11.77 1.11 -10.23
N GLU A 17 -11.38 1.43 -9.00
CA GLU A 17 -10.65 2.64 -8.64
C GLU A 17 -9.17 2.60 -9.03
N ASP A 18 -8.65 3.75 -9.44
CA ASP A 18 -7.23 3.91 -9.79
C ASP A 18 -6.38 4.05 -8.51
N PRO A 19 -5.31 3.25 -8.32
CA PRO A 19 -4.41 3.37 -7.17
C PRO A 19 -3.61 4.69 -7.14
N LYS A 20 -3.64 5.50 -8.21
CA LYS A 20 -2.85 6.72 -8.36
C LYS A 20 -2.96 7.70 -7.19
N GLU A 21 -4.14 7.88 -6.62
CA GLU A 21 -4.32 8.82 -5.50
C GLU A 21 -3.58 8.34 -4.25
N ALA A 22 -3.62 7.03 -3.97
CA ALA A 22 -2.87 6.44 -2.87
C ALA A 22 -1.36 6.53 -3.11
N VAL A 23 -0.89 6.27 -4.32
CA VAL A 23 0.54 6.42 -4.68
C VAL A 23 0.98 7.88 -4.50
N THR A 24 0.18 8.82 -5.00
CA THR A 24 0.45 10.27 -4.86
C THR A 24 0.55 10.67 -3.38
N TRP A 25 -0.36 10.20 -2.54
CA TRP A 25 -0.31 10.45 -1.11
C TRP A 25 0.97 9.89 -0.48
N LEU A 26 1.37 8.66 -0.82
CA LEU A 26 2.60 8.05 -0.30
C LEU A 26 3.85 8.86 -0.68
N ASP A 27 3.92 9.34 -1.92
CA ASP A 27 5.02 10.16 -2.40
C ASP A 27 5.07 11.53 -1.70
N CYS A 28 3.91 12.16 -1.47
CA CYS A 28 3.81 13.40 -0.68
C CYS A 28 4.30 13.22 0.77
N HIS A 29 4.26 12.01 1.32
CA HIS A 29 4.69 11.69 2.68
C HIS A 29 6.08 11.01 2.73
N ASN A 30 6.88 11.14 1.65
CA ASN A 30 8.23 10.56 1.53
C ASN A 30 8.29 9.04 1.73
N ARG A 31 7.15 8.35 1.62
CA ARG A 31 7.01 6.89 1.80
C ARG A 31 7.67 6.38 3.09
N ARG A 32 7.70 7.23 4.13
CA ARG A 32 8.28 6.94 5.45
C ARG A 32 7.23 7.21 6.51
N PHE A 33 7.11 6.27 7.45
CA PHE A 33 6.17 6.37 8.55
C PHE A 33 6.90 6.33 9.89
N GLY A 34 6.40 7.13 10.83
CA GLY A 34 6.79 7.05 12.23
C GLY A 34 5.91 6.07 13.01
N LEU A 35 6.13 6.00 14.32
CA LEU A 35 5.28 5.28 15.25
C LEU A 35 4.03 6.11 15.56
N PHE A 36 2.86 5.51 15.53
CA PHE A 36 1.64 6.19 15.97
C PHE A 36 1.32 5.77 17.41
N ILE A 37 1.62 6.64 18.39
CA ILE A 37 1.51 6.36 19.82
C ILE A 37 0.79 7.53 20.49
N ASP A 38 -0.26 7.20 21.25
CA ASP A 38 -1.05 8.18 22.03
C ASP A 38 -1.66 9.29 21.14
N GLY A 39 -2.22 8.88 19.99
CA GLY A 39 -2.87 9.80 19.05
C GLY A 39 -1.92 10.66 18.20
N GLY A 40 -0.61 10.48 18.34
CA GLY A 40 0.40 11.25 17.61
C GLY A 40 1.42 10.40 16.88
N TRP A 41 1.94 10.93 15.78
CA TRP A 41 3.11 10.40 15.10
C TRP A 41 4.38 10.77 15.87
N ARG A 42 5.25 9.78 16.12
CA ARG A 42 6.51 9.93 16.85
C ARG A 42 7.64 9.22 16.11
N GLU A 43 8.84 9.74 16.22
CA GLU A 43 10.04 9.08 15.71
C GLU A 43 10.44 7.90 16.62
N PRO A 44 11.04 6.85 16.05
CA PRO A 44 11.57 5.74 16.85
C PRO A 44 12.74 6.22 17.71
N ALA A 45 12.89 5.63 18.91
CA ALA A 45 13.95 5.99 19.84
C ALA A 45 15.36 5.73 19.29
N LYS A 46 15.48 4.77 18.38
CA LYS A 46 16.66 4.56 17.53
C LYS A 46 16.22 4.81 16.08
N PRO A 47 16.98 5.54 15.26
CA PRO A 47 16.62 5.86 13.87
C PRO A 47 16.86 4.65 12.94
N GLU A 48 16.41 3.48 13.35
CA GLU A 48 16.46 2.24 12.59
C GLU A 48 15.13 2.05 11.86
N TYR A 49 15.21 1.86 10.55
CA TYR A 49 14.08 1.64 9.67
C TYR A 49 14.36 0.40 8.81
N PHE A 50 13.30 -0.22 8.29
CA PHE A 50 13.41 -1.35 7.38
C PHE A 50 12.69 -1.03 6.07
N ASP A 51 13.19 -1.62 4.98
CA ASP A 51 12.58 -1.45 3.67
C ASP A 51 11.30 -2.27 3.54
N THR A 52 10.29 -1.66 2.94
CA THR A 52 9.05 -2.33 2.56
C THR A 52 8.95 -2.34 1.04
N PHE A 53 8.83 -3.53 0.47
CA PHE A 53 8.78 -3.73 -0.97
C PHE A 53 7.37 -4.10 -1.42
N ASP A 54 6.87 -3.44 -2.46
CA ASP A 54 5.66 -3.90 -3.13
C ASP A 54 5.98 -5.19 -3.89
N ARG A 55 5.25 -6.26 -3.54
CA ARG A 55 5.42 -7.58 -4.16
C ARG A 55 5.07 -7.54 -5.66
N ARG A 56 4.22 -6.61 -6.10
CA ARG A 56 3.84 -6.42 -7.52
C ARG A 56 5.02 -5.94 -8.35
N ASP A 57 5.83 -5.05 -7.79
CA ASP A 57 7.00 -4.48 -8.46
C ASP A 57 8.18 -5.46 -8.47
N ALA A 58 8.24 -6.36 -7.47
CA ALA A 58 9.32 -7.33 -7.31
C ALA A 58 9.42 -8.38 -8.44
N CYS A 59 8.33 -8.62 -9.19
CA CYS A 59 8.34 -9.53 -10.34
C CYS A 59 8.99 -8.93 -11.61
N HIS A 60 9.32 -7.63 -11.61
CA HIS A 60 9.83 -6.92 -12.79
C HIS A 60 11.21 -6.28 -12.67
N GLY A 61 11.93 -6.42 -11.55
CA GLY A 61 13.26 -5.82 -11.46
C GLY A 61 14.03 -6.33 -10.26
N GLY A 62 15.23 -6.81 -10.53
CA GLY A 62 16.12 -7.42 -9.56
C GLY A 62 16.41 -6.54 -8.34
N ALA A 63 16.88 -7.23 -7.30
CA ALA A 63 17.43 -6.67 -6.08
C ALA A 63 18.13 -5.33 -6.33
N ARG A 64 17.59 -4.26 -5.75
CA ARG A 64 18.33 -3.02 -5.57
C ARG A 64 18.74 -2.94 -4.11
N ASN A 65 20.04 -3.17 -3.93
CA ASN A 65 20.97 -2.90 -2.83
C ASN A 65 20.42 -2.99 -1.41
#